data_AF-A0A178DNX2-F1
#
_entry.id   AF-A0A178DNX2-F1
#
_cell.length_a   1.000
_cell.length_b   1.000
_cell.length_c   1.000
_cell.angle_alpha   90.00
_cell.angle_beta   90.00
_cell.angle_gamma   90.00
#
_symmetry.space_group_name_H-M   'P 1'
#
loop_
_entity.id
_entity.type
_entity.pdbx_description
1 polymer ?
#
loop_
_entity_poly.entity_id
_entity_poly.type
_entity_poly.pdbx_seq_one_letter_code
_entity_poly.pdbx_strand_id
1 'polypeptide(L)'
;MNGQPIPGMYWVPEKQKYFAIQTGYAGREGNWSYSIQNVRKEGERDRSKKKAAVRTQKVRQERIVRRPVGALIQADIDRELGLRRPSFYQHQLWPAACLATMRSEPSFAIDGFDRIRCFDYDPASNTIYAVNGDNSVGKIEKVLRPADELSQPSSFGIPRGSRRRFERMMFADETVSSLNYLPSTRTLAITTQGSDRPPVVSFHDVERGVGQEFKVHGTIFSAAARPANFLPSQGLINSAAATVTEHVAVAGSNGMLLYTCSPTGNWHFERKVEPTKSDVLAVDWQSYSTVAFGCRNGSVYLHDARADGSAKILTHPYAISKIKLADDPTRLIVSGVHDSLFLYDIRSARLTPSSHYTEKYFEEQFPRKWDAAKRPRLNYEARWSWSQPVLSFSQHNPSDLELDIAVHPRLGLLAASQDSRNAFGVGIRVSNIWTGQTVKEIDMKPNNSEWKEPEKIRSLKFVDTENGKEGVELWSCWNGTIAQFTS
;
A
#
# COMPACT_ATOMS: atom_id res chain seq x y z
N MET A 1 19.59 -46.23 -21.04
CA MET A 1 19.72 -44.89 -21.65
C MET A 1 18.60 -44.01 -21.11
N ASN A 2 18.90 -42.83 -20.57
CA ASN A 2 17.98 -42.09 -19.70
C ASN A 2 17.07 -41.09 -20.45
N GLY A 3 16.80 -41.31 -21.74
CA GLY A 3 15.96 -40.41 -22.55
C GLY A 3 16.51 -38.99 -22.73
N GLN A 4 17.82 -38.79 -22.60
CA GLN A 4 18.45 -37.49 -22.83
C GLN A 4 18.37 -37.10 -24.32
N PRO A 5 18.13 -35.82 -24.64
CA PRO A 5 18.02 -35.38 -26.03
C PRO A 5 19.36 -35.54 -26.75
N ILE A 6 19.37 -36.37 -27.79
CA ILE A 6 20.51 -36.54 -28.71
C ILE A 6 20.21 -35.74 -29.99
N PRO A 7 21.09 -34.82 -30.43
CA PRO A 7 20.88 -34.05 -31.65
C PRO A 7 20.60 -34.96 -32.86
N GLY A 8 19.52 -34.69 -33.60
CA GLY A 8 19.13 -35.47 -34.78
C GLY A 8 18.37 -36.77 -34.49
N MET A 9 18.12 -37.12 -33.23
CA MET A 9 17.31 -38.29 -32.87
C MET A 9 16.15 -37.96 -31.94
N TYR A 10 15.02 -38.65 -32.12
CA TYR A 10 13.82 -38.56 -31.31
C TYR A 10 13.67 -39.80 -30.43
N TRP A 11 13.48 -39.61 -29.12
CA TRP A 11 13.27 -40.70 -28.17
C TRP A 11 11.79 -41.09 -28.10
N VAL A 12 11.47 -42.34 -28.38
CA VAL A 12 10.11 -42.87 -28.20
C VAL A 12 10.05 -43.62 -26.87
N PRO A 13 9.34 -43.10 -25.85
CA PRO A 13 9.32 -43.69 -24.51
C PRO A 13 8.71 -45.09 -24.48
N GLU A 14 7.73 -45.37 -25.35
CA GLU A 14 7.08 -46.68 -25.44
C GLU A 14 8.02 -47.79 -25.92
N LYS A 15 8.97 -47.45 -26.80
CA LYS A 15 9.92 -48.40 -27.40
C LYS A 15 11.29 -48.37 -26.74
N GLN A 16 11.52 -47.43 -25.82
CA GLN A 16 12.82 -47.14 -25.21
C GLN A 16 13.97 -47.08 -26.23
N LYS A 17 13.72 -46.46 -27.40
CA LYS A 17 14.68 -46.36 -28.50
C LYS A 17 14.68 -44.96 -29.13
N TYR A 18 15.84 -44.59 -29.68
CA TYR A 18 16.01 -43.38 -30.48
C TYR A 18 15.73 -43.68 -31.96
N PHE A 19 15.05 -42.75 -32.62
CA PHE A 19 14.77 -42.80 -34.05
C PHE A 19 15.40 -41.58 -34.72
N ALA A 20 16.08 -41.78 -35.85
CA ALA A 20 16.68 -40.69 -36.61
C ALA A 20 15.58 -39.76 -37.15
N ILE A 21 15.72 -38.46 -36.90
CA ILE A 21 14.80 -37.45 -37.40
C ILE A 21 15.14 -37.19 -38.87
N GLN A 22 14.21 -37.50 -39.77
CA GLN A 22 14.42 -37.36 -41.20
C GLN A 22 14.22 -35.89 -41.64
N THR A 23 15.18 -35.35 -42.42
CA THR A 23 15.11 -34.02 -43.03
C THR A 23 14.29 -34.08 -44.32
N GLY A 24 13.48 -33.04 -44.57
CA GLY A 24 12.38 -33.07 -45.55
C GLY A 24 12.73 -33.23 -47.03
N TYR A 25 14.00 -33.45 -47.41
CA TYR A 25 14.42 -33.57 -48.81
C TYR A 25 14.25 -34.97 -49.41
N ALA A 26 13.92 -35.98 -48.62
CA ALA A 26 13.76 -37.37 -49.06
C ALA A 26 12.30 -37.83 -49.21
N GLY A 27 11.34 -36.91 -49.45
CA GLY A 27 9.91 -37.23 -49.38
C GLY A 27 9.12 -36.85 -50.62
N ARG A 28 8.86 -37.83 -51.51
CA ARG A 28 7.74 -37.75 -52.47
C ARG A 28 6.56 -38.64 -52.10
N GLU A 29 6.70 -39.63 -51.22
CA GLU A 29 5.58 -40.51 -50.85
C GLU A 29 5.67 -40.97 -49.38
N GLY A 30 4.57 -40.83 -48.63
CA GLY A 30 4.37 -41.44 -47.31
C GLY A 30 4.25 -40.48 -46.12
N ASN A 31 3.19 -40.63 -45.32
CA ASN A 31 3.02 -39.99 -44.01
C ASN A 31 4.02 -40.59 -43.00
N TRP A 32 5.19 -40.00 -42.83
CA TRP A 32 6.19 -40.48 -41.86
C TRP A 32 5.96 -39.91 -40.46
N SER A 33 5.76 -40.78 -39.48
CA SER A 33 5.49 -40.41 -38.08
C SER A 33 6.64 -39.63 -37.39
N TYR A 34 7.86 -39.66 -37.93
CA TYR A 34 9.08 -39.09 -37.30
C TYR A 34 9.72 -37.93 -38.08
N SER A 35 8.93 -37.19 -38.86
CA SER A 35 9.41 -35.98 -39.52
C SER A 35 9.73 -34.87 -38.50
N ILE A 36 10.65 -33.95 -38.85
CA ILE A 36 10.98 -32.76 -38.02
C ILE A 36 9.71 -31.99 -37.62
N GLN A 37 8.76 -31.86 -38.54
CA GLN A 37 7.50 -31.15 -38.30
C GLN A 37 6.61 -31.89 -37.30
N ASN A 38 6.53 -33.23 -37.39
CA ASN A 38 5.75 -34.05 -36.46
C ASN A 38 6.35 -34.04 -35.05
N VAL A 39 7.67 -34.17 -34.93
CA VAL A 39 8.39 -34.08 -33.65
C VAL A 39 8.19 -32.71 -33.00
N ARG A 40 8.24 -31.62 -33.77
CA ARG A 40 7.97 -30.26 -33.28
C ARG A 40 6.52 -30.12 -32.80
N LYS A 41 5.56 -30.61 -33.58
CA LYS A 41 4.12 -30.59 -33.25
C LYS A 41 3.82 -31.40 -31.98
N GLU A 42 4.48 -32.52 -31.80
CA GLU A 42 4.36 -33.37 -30.61
C GLU A 42 4.98 -32.70 -29.38
N GLY A 43 6.15 -32.07 -29.52
CA GLY A 43 6.76 -31.26 -28.45
C GLY A 43 5.89 -30.08 -28.02
N GLU A 44 5.20 -29.42 -28.96
CA GLU A 44 4.24 -28.36 -28.66
C GLU A 44 2.99 -28.89 -27.93
N ARG A 45 2.49 -30.07 -28.31
CA ARG A 45 1.39 -30.76 -27.59
C ARG A 45 1.80 -31.12 -26.17
N ASP A 46 2.99 -31.66 -25.96
CA ASP A 46 3.47 -32.01 -24.62
C ASP A 46 3.71 -30.78 -23.75
N ARG A 47 4.26 -29.70 -24.30
CA ARG A 47 4.33 -28.41 -23.59
C ARG A 47 2.94 -27.90 -23.21
N SER A 48 1.97 -28.04 -24.11
CA SER A 48 0.58 -27.63 -23.86
C SER A 48 -0.08 -28.50 -22.79
N LYS A 49 0.12 -29.82 -22.81
CA LYS A 49 -0.34 -30.75 -21.76
C LYS A 49 0.29 -30.45 -20.41
N LYS A 50 1.61 -30.21 -20.36
CA LYS A 50 2.32 -29.83 -19.12
C LYS A 50 1.78 -28.51 -18.58
N LYS A 51 1.60 -27.49 -19.42
CA LYS A 51 0.97 -26.21 -19.03
C LYS A 51 -0.45 -26.41 -18.52
N ALA A 52 -1.25 -27.27 -19.16
CA ALA A 52 -2.60 -27.58 -18.72
C ALA A 52 -2.60 -28.32 -17.37
N ALA A 53 -1.72 -29.30 -17.17
CA ALA A 53 -1.59 -30.02 -15.90
C ALA A 53 -1.17 -29.10 -14.74
N VAL A 54 -0.20 -28.21 -14.98
CA VAL A 54 0.20 -27.18 -14.00
C VAL A 54 -0.97 -26.25 -13.67
N ARG A 55 -1.75 -25.83 -14.68
CA ARG A 55 -2.97 -25.03 -14.48
C ARG A 55 -4.01 -25.79 -13.66
N THR A 56 -4.25 -27.06 -13.94
CA THR A 56 -5.21 -27.89 -13.19
C THR A 56 -4.76 -28.12 -11.75
N GLN A 57 -3.47 -28.35 -11.53
CA GLN A 57 -2.89 -28.48 -10.19
C GLN A 57 -3.03 -27.16 -9.40
N LYS A 58 -2.77 -26.02 -10.05
CA LYS A 58 -3.02 -24.70 -9.47
C LYS A 58 -4.49 -24.50 -9.09
N VAL A 59 -5.42 -24.84 -9.99
CA VAL A 59 -6.87 -24.75 -9.74
C VAL A 59 -7.30 -25.68 -8.60
N ARG A 60 -6.69 -26.87 -8.45
CA ARG A 60 -6.96 -27.79 -7.33
C ARG A 60 -6.43 -27.28 -5.99
N GLN A 61 -5.32 -26.55 -6.00
CA GLN A 61 -4.73 -25.94 -4.80
C GLN A 61 -5.43 -24.62 -4.42
N GLU A 62 -6.07 -23.93 -5.38
CA GLU A 62 -6.91 -22.77 -5.13
C GLU A 62 -8.16 -23.20 -4.31
N ARG A 63 -8.18 -22.90 -3.01
CA ARG A 63 -9.35 -23.12 -2.12
C ARG A 63 -10.56 -22.25 -2.50
N ILE A 64 -10.38 -21.24 -3.37
CA ILE A 64 -11.42 -20.30 -3.79
C ILE A 64 -11.87 -20.68 -5.21
N VAL A 65 -13.09 -21.22 -5.33
CA VAL A 65 -13.71 -21.55 -6.61
C VAL A 65 -14.06 -20.27 -7.36
N ARG A 66 -13.40 -20.02 -8.49
CA ARG A 66 -13.73 -18.91 -9.40
C ARG A 66 -15.08 -19.17 -10.06
N ARG A 67 -16.13 -18.44 -9.64
CA ARG A 67 -17.47 -18.54 -10.22
C ARG A 67 -17.56 -17.85 -11.59
N PRO A 68 -18.49 -18.27 -12.47
CA PRO A 68 -18.75 -17.60 -13.74
C PRO A 68 -19.22 -16.16 -13.52
N VAL A 69 -18.93 -15.28 -14.49
CA VAL A 69 -19.13 -13.81 -14.39
C VAL A 69 -20.56 -13.44 -14.04
N GLY A 70 -21.57 -14.14 -14.57
CA GLY A 70 -22.98 -13.88 -14.26
C GLY A 70 -23.34 -14.15 -12.79
N ALA A 71 -22.69 -15.12 -12.15
CA ALA A 71 -22.89 -15.40 -10.72
C ALA A 71 -22.15 -14.40 -9.81
N LEU A 72 -21.10 -13.75 -10.32
CA LEU A 72 -20.41 -12.67 -9.61
C LEU A 72 -21.27 -11.42 -9.59
N ILE A 73 -21.84 -11.05 -10.75
CA ILE A 73 -22.77 -9.92 -10.87
C ILE A 73 -23.97 -10.10 -9.93
N GLN A 74 -24.56 -11.30 -9.89
CA GLN A 74 -25.68 -11.58 -8.97
C GLN A 74 -25.24 -11.52 -7.50
N ALA A 75 -24.08 -12.08 -7.13
CA ALA A 75 -23.58 -12.03 -5.75
C ALA A 75 -23.16 -10.62 -5.32
N ASP A 76 -22.66 -9.80 -6.25
CA ASP A 76 -22.34 -8.40 -6.05
C ASP A 76 -23.63 -7.60 -5.90
N ILE A 77 -24.65 -7.82 -6.75
CA ILE A 77 -25.98 -7.22 -6.61
C ILE A 77 -26.64 -7.61 -5.29
N ASP A 78 -26.66 -8.89 -4.90
CA ASP A 78 -27.29 -9.35 -3.65
C ASP A 78 -26.57 -8.81 -2.40
N ARG A 79 -25.26 -8.52 -2.50
CA ARG A 79 -24.47 -7.89 -1.44
C ARG A 79 -24.65 -6.36 -1.40
N GLU A 80 -24.71 -5.69 -2.56
CA GLU A 80 -24.92 -4.25 -2.70
C GLU A 80 -26.39 -3.86 -2.39
N LEU A 81 -27.35 -4.74 -2.65
CA LEU A 81 -28.77 -4.63 -2.26
C LEU A 81 -29.02 -4.92 -0.77
N GLY A 82 -27.96 -5.20 0.01
CA GLY A 82 -27.95 -4.85 1.42
C GLY A 82 -28.88 -5.63 2.35
N LEU A 83 -28.95 -6.97 2.25
CA LEU A 83 -29.56 -7.74 3.35
C LEU A 83 -28.65 -7.87 4.58
N ARG A 84 -27.33 -7.60 4.50
CA ARG A 84 -26.39 -7.80 5.63
C ARG A 84 -25.20 -6.84 5.77
N ARG A 85 -25.03 -5.82 4.92
CA ARG A 85 -23.99 -4.79 5.09
C ARG A 85 -24.54 -3.42 4.72
N PRO A 86 -24.38 -2.38 5.56
CA PRO A 86 -24.63 -1.02 5.11
C PRO A 86 -23.61 -0.73 4.01
N SER A 87 -24.05 -0.60 2.77
CA SER A 87 -23.19 -0.11 1.70
C SER A 87 -22.90 1.36 2.02
N PHE A 88 -21.62 1.71 2.23
CA PHE A 88 -21.22 3.10 2.47
C PHE A 88 -21.65 4.05 1.34
N TYR A 89 -22.00 3.49 0.18
CA TYR A 89 -22.66 4.16 -0.94
C TYR A 89 -24.00 4.85 -0.62
N GLN A 90 -24.68 4.46 0.46
CA GLN A 90 -25.92 5.10 0.90
C GLN A 90 -25.70 6.28 1.85
N HIS A 91 -24.46 6.64 2.19
CA HIS A 91 -24.23 7.80 3.03
C HIS A 91 -24.56 9.10 2.29
N GLN A 92 -25.49 9.86 2.84
CA GLN A 92 -25.89 11.21 2.45
C GLN A 92 -24.77 12.26 2.66
N LEU A 93 -23.56 11.83 2.98
CA LEU A 93 -22.41 12.71 3.26
C LEU A 93 -21.72 13.05 1.95
N TRP A 94 -21.74 14.33 1.59
CA TRP A 94 -21.09 14.82 0.38
C TRP A 94 -19.62 15.12 0.72
N PRO A 95 -18.64 14.39 0.18
CA PRO A 95 -17.22 14.57 0.56
C PRO A 95 -16.74 16.00 0.32
N ALA A 96 -17.27 16.63 -0.72
CA ALA A 96 -17.04 18.04 -1.02
C ALA A 96 -17.56 18.98 0.08
N ALA A 97 -18.73 18.71 0.64
CA ALA A 97 -19.28 19.52 1.74
C ALA A 97 -18.43 19.37 3.02
N CYS A 98 -17.93 18.16 3.29
CA CYS A 98 -17.10 17.89 4.47
C CYS A 98 -15.76 18.65 4.43
N LEU A 99 -15.25 18.95 3.23
CA LEU A 99 -14.00 19.67 3.03
C LEU A 99 -14.19 21.15 2.65
N ALA A 100 -15.41 21.59 2.36
CA ALA A 100 -15.68 22.96 1.93
C ALA A 100 -15.24 23.98 2.98
N THR A 101 -15.36 23.63 4.26
CA THR A 101 -14.97 24.50 5.38
C THR A 101 -13.49 24.33 5.76
N MET A 102 -12.83 23.27 5.28
CA MET A 102 -11.41 23.02 5.57
C MET A 102 -10.52 24.13 5.00
N ARG A 103 -9.77 24.76 5.89
CA ARG A 103 -8.82 25.82 5.55
C ARG A 103 -7.65 25.24 4.75
N SER A 104 -7.24 25.95 3.70
CA SER A 104 -6.02 25.59 2.94
C SER A 104 -4.74 25.99 3.68
N GLU A 105 -4.84 26.90 4.64
CA GLU A 105 -3.71 27.28 5.49
C GLU A 105 -3.71 26.41 6.75
N PRO A 106 -2.55 25.93 7.19
CA PRO A 106 -2.46 25.09 8.38
C PRO A 106 -2.96 25.89 9.59
N SER A 107 -3.93 25.34 10.32
CA SER A 107 -4.45 25.98 11.54
C SER A 107 -3.43 25.92 12.68
N PHE A 108 -2.51 24.98 12.58
CA PHE A 108 -1.50 24.69 13.60
C PHE A 108 -0.24 24.15 12.93
N ALA A 109 0.92 24.65 13.35
CA ALA A 109 2.24 24.11 13.03
C ALA A 109 3.01 23.92 14.34
N ILE A 110 3.60 22.75 14.54
CA ILE A 110 4.48 22.52 15.70
C ILE A 110 5.90 22.92 15.33
N ASP A 111 6.28 24.13 15.75
CA ASP A 111 7.63 24.66 15.49
C ASP A 111 8.67 24.08 16.47
N GLY A 112 9.95 24.18 16.09
CA GLY A 112 11.09 23.76 16.93
C GLY A 112 11.71 22.42 16.56
N PHE A 113 11.39 21.91 15.37
CA PHE A 113 11.98 20.71 14.79
C PHE A 113 12.90 21.04 13.63
N ASP A 114 13.90 20.18 13.42
CA ASP A 114 14.72 20.29 12.23
C ASP A 114 13.92 19.79 11.02
N ARG A 115 13.34 18.58 11.15
CA ARG A 115 12.64 17.91 10.06
C ARG A 115 11.80 16.73 10.57
N ILE A 116 10.48 16.84 10.59
CA ILE A 116 9.63 15.67 10.93
C ILE A 116 9.52 14.72 9.74
N ARG A 117 10.03 13.49 9.89
CA ARG A 117 10.00 12.46 8.86
C ARG A 117 8.68 11.70 8.81
N CYS A 118 8.17 11.26 9.95
CA CYS A 118 6.87 10.61 10.09
C CYS A 118 6.35 10.79 11.51
N PHE A 119 5.04 10.65 11.68
CA PHE A 119 4.40 10.75 12.98
C PHE A 119 3.25 9.75 13.11
N ASP A 120 2.85 9.47 14.35
CA ASP A 120 1.61 8.79 14.68
C ASP A 120 0.89 9.52 15.83
N TYR A 121 -0.41 9.31 15.94
CA TYR A 121 -1.29 10.01 16.87
C TYR A 121 -1.97 9.00 17.79
N ASP A 122 -1.87 9.24 19.10
CA ASP A 122 -2.68 8.56 20.09
C ASP A 122 -3.95 9.38 20.37
N PRO A 123 -5.13 8.91 19.93
CA PRO A 123 -6.38 9.60 20.19
C PRO A 123 -6.71 9.69 21.68
N ALA A 124 -6.40 8.67 22.47
CA ALA A 124 -6.81 8.60 23.87
C ALA A 124 -6.06 9.61 24.76
N SER A 125 -4.76 9.82 24.51
CA SER A 125 -3.95 10.79 25.25
C SER A 125 -3.78 12.13 24.54
N ASN A 126 -4.25 12.26 23.29
CA ASN A 126 -3.99 13.42 22.43
C ASN A 126 -2.49 13.71 22.28
N THR A 127 -1.68 12.64 22.23
CA THR A 127 -0.23 12.70 22.12
C THR A 127 0.19 12.35 20.71
N ILE A 128 1.17 13.09 20.18
CA ILE A 128 1.74 12.85 18.87
C ILE A 128 3.13 12.27 19.08
N TYR A 129 3.40 11.11 18.51
CA TYR A 129 4.74 10.56 18.43
C TYR A 129 5.32 10.93 17.08
N ALA A 130 6.54 11.44 17.06
CA ALA A 130 7.14 11.92 15.83
C ALA A 130 8.62 11.59 15.76
N VAL A 131 9.09 11.34 14.54
CA VAL A 131 10.50 11.21 14.21
C VAL A 131 11.02 12.58 13.77
N ASN A 132 11.88 13.19 14.58
CA ASN A 132 12.63 14.39 14.25
C ASN A 132 13.99 14.02 13.62
N GLY A 133 14.30 14.67 12.51
CA GLY A 133 15.41 14.30 11.63
C GLY A 133 15.18 12.92 11.05
N ASP A 134 16.27 12.14 10.99
CA ASP A 134 16.22 10.78 10.48
C ASP A 134 16.05 9.73 11.58
N ASN A 135 16.44 10.02 12.83
CA ASN A 135 16.59 8.98 13.86
C ASN A 135 16.13 9.35 15.27
N SER A 136 15.72 10.59 15.56
CA SER A 136 15.29 10.97 16.91
C SER A 136 13.79 10.79 17.06
N VAL A 137 13.35 9.91 17.95
CA VAL A 137 11.92 9.71 18.22
C VAL A 137 11.55 10.40 19.53
N GLY A 138 10.42 11.10 19.52
CA GLY A 138 9.90 11.74 20.73
C GLY A 138 8.40 11.93 20.68
N LYS A 139 7.86 12.40 21.79
CA LYS A 139 6.43 12.68 21.96
C LYS A 139 6.18 14.17 22.07
N ILE A 140 4.99 14.58 21.64
CA ILE A 140 4.49 15.94 21.70
C ILE A 140 3.10 15.89 22.32
N GLU A 141 3.00 16.30 23.58
CA GLU A 141 1.73 16.34 24.30
C GLU A 141 1.00 17.64 24.01
N LYS A 142 -0.31 17.55 23.74
CA LYS A 142 -1.18 18.71 23.64
C LYS A 142 -1.47 19.24 25.04
N VAL A 143 -0.68 20.21 25.49
CA VAL A 143 -1.03 20.99 26.70
C VAL A 143 -2.29 21.80 26.37
N LEU A 144 -3.46 21.28 26.79
CA LEU A 144 -4.69 22.06 26.82
C LEU A 144 -4.45 23.19 27.82
N ARG A 145 -4.30 24.44 27.36
CA ARG A 145 -4.35 25.56 28.30
C ARG A 145 -5.75 25.57 28.93
N PRO A 146 -5.86 25.73 30.26
CA PRO A 146 -7.14 26.02 30.89
C PRO A 146 -7.79 27.21 30.19
N ALA A 147 -9.10 27.16 29.98
CA ALA A 147 -9.85 28.18 29.24
C ALA A 147 -9.76 29.59 29.85
N ASP A 148 -9.29 29.71 31.09
CA ASP A 148 -9.27 30.95 31.87
C ASP A 148 -8.18 31.97 31.47
N GLU A 149 -7.19 31.59 30.64
CA GLU A 149 -6.12 32.52 30.18
C GLU A 149 -6.38 33.19 28.82
N LEU A 150 -7.56 33.00 28.22
CA LEU A 150 -7.90 33.48 26.86
C LEU A 150 -8.28 34.98 26.77
N SER A 151 -8.13 35.76 27.84
CA SER A 151 -8.66 37.14 27.92
C SER A 151 -7.68 38.26 27.52
N GLN A 152 -6.46 37.95 27.08
CA GLN A 152 -5.54 38.99 26.57
C GLN A 152 -5.31 38.86 25.05
N PRO A 153 -5.89 39.76 24.24
CA PRO A 153 -5.60 39.83 22.81
C PRO A 153 -4.16 40.32 22.60
N SER A 154 -3.29 39.46 22.08
CA SER A 154 -1.93 39.84 21.67
C SER A 154 -1.95 40.57 20.32
N SER A 155 -1.37 41.76 20.27
CA SER A 155 -1.36 42.70 19.14
C SER A 155 -0.54 42.27 17.90
N PHE A 156 -0.01 41.05 17.88
CA PHE A 156 0.70 40.48 16.74
C PHE A 156 -0.07 39.24 16.28
N GLY A 157 -0.59 39.27 15.05
CA GLY A 157 -1.59 38.36 14.47
C GLY A 157 -1.18 36.90 14.26
N ILE A 158 -0.29 36.35 15.08
CA ILE A 158 -0.08 34.91 15.21
C ILE A 158 -0.22 34.62 16.71
N PRO A 159 -1.25 33.87 17.15
CA PRO A 159 -1.31 33.44 18.53
C PRO A 159 0.01 32.74 18.84
N ARG A 160 0.79 33.25 19.80
CA ARG A 160 1.95 32.53 20.37
C ARG A 160 1.40 31.29 21.08
N GLY A 161 1.10 30.28 20.28
CA GLY A 161 0.48 29.03 20.66
C GLY A 161 1.35 28.35 21.71
N SER A 162 0.68 27.66 22.64
CA SER A 162 1.28 26.71 23.59
C SER A 162 2.64 26.20 23.11
N ARG A 163 3.73 26.59 23.78
CA ARG A 163 5.07 26.06 23.50
C ARG A 163 5.04 24.58 23.87
N ARG A 164 4.69 23.72 22.92
CA ARG A 164 4.69 22.28 23.13
C ARG A 164 6.13 21.82 23.13
N ARG A 165 6.51 21.10 24.18
CA ARG A 165 7.87 20.59 24.34
C ARG A 165 7.94 19.24 23.65
N PHE A 166 8.86 19.09 22.71
CA PHE A 166 9.25 17.76 22.24
C PHE A 166 10.04 17.09 23.35
N GLU A 167 9.48 16.01 23.86
CA GLU A 167 10.18 15.15 24.79
C GLU A 167 10.79 13.99 23.99
N ARG A 168 12.10 14.05 23.82
CA ARG A 168 12.85 12.99 23.15
C ARG A 168 12.78 11.72 24.00
N MET A 169 12.29 10.64 23.39
CA MET A 169 12.16 9.34 24.04
C MET A 169 13.36 8.45 23.73
N MET A 170 13.83 8.44 22.49
CA MET A 170 14.92 7.56 22.05
C MET A 170 15.64 8.07 20.80
N PHE A 171 16.76 7.42 20.51
CA PHE A 171 17.49 7.52 19.26
C PHE A 171 17.56 6.16 18.59
N ALA A 172 17.23 6.13 17.30
CA ALA A 172 17.55 5.01 16.45
C ALA A 172 18.99 5.12 15.95
N ASP A 173 19.61 3.96 15.72
CA ASP A 173 20.95 3.87 15.15
C ASP A 173 21.02 4.31 13.68
N GLU A 174 19.88 4.27 12.99
CA GLU A 174 19.76 4.57 11.57
C GLU A 174 18.46 5.33 11.28
N THR A 175 18.28 5.72 10.01
CA THR A 175 17.07 6.36 9.51
C THR A 175 15.84 5.50 9.78
N VAL A 176 14.87 6.07 10.50
CA VAL A 176 13.59 5.45 10.79
C VAL A 176 12.77 5.40 9.50
N SER A 177 12.38 4.19 9.08
CA SER A 177 11.55 3.94 7.92
C SER A 177 10.05 4.06 8.23
N SER A 178 9.62 3.69 9.43
CA SER A 178 8.21 3.84 9.85
C SER A 178 8.04 3.94 11.37
N LEU A 179 6.92 4.55 11.77
CA LEU A 179 6.51 4.75 13.15
C LEU A 179 5.02 4.40 13.27
N ASN A 180 4.67 3.49 14.17
CA ASN A 180 3.28 3.09 14.41
C ASN A 180 3.00 3.01 15.92
N TYR A 181 1.96 3.70 16.39
CA TYR A 181 1.45 3.59 17.75
C TYR A 181 0.41 2.47 17.84
N LEU A 182 0.55 1.64 18.87
CA LEU A 182 -0.31 0.50 19.13
C LEU A 182 -1.14 0.75 20.40
N PRO A 183 -2.44 1.04 20.27
CA PRO A 183 -3.24 1.55 21.39
C PRO A 183 -3.54 0.51 22.47
N SER A 184 -3.56 -0.78 22.13
CA SER A 184 -3.96 -1.83 23.10
C SER A 184 -2.84 -2.11 24.10
N THR A 185 -1.58 -2.08 23.64
CA THR A 185 -0.41 -2.25 24.52
C THR A 185 0.27 -0.94 24.88
N ARG A 186 -0.14 0.19 24.31
CA ARG A 186 0.56 1.48 24.40
C ARG A 186 2.03 1.37 23.97
N THR A 187 2.28 0.52 22.97
CA THR A 187 3.61 0.30 22.43
C THR A 187 3.82 1.17 21.20
N LEU A 188 5.03 1.70 21.06
CA LEU A 188 5.50 2.37 19.86
C LEU A 188 6.36 1.40 19.05
N ALA A 189 5.88 1.00 17.87
CA ALA A 189 6.65 0.21 16.92
C ALA A 189 7.43 1.13 15.98
N ILE A 190 8.75 0.95 15.97
CA ILE A 190 9.68 1.76 15.19
C ILE A 190 10.48 0.81 14.32
N THR A 191 10.60 1.15 13.04
CA THR A 191 11.45 0.38 12.12
C THR A 191 12.53 1.27 11.55
N THR A 192 13.76 0.77 11.43
CA THR A 192 14.84 1.46 10.71
C THR A 192 15.08 0.85 9.34
N GLN A 193 15.58 1.65 8.40
CA GLN A 193 15.70 1.24 7.01
C GLN A 193 16.73 0.13 6.80
N GLY A 194 17.87 0.15 7.49
CA GLY A 194 18.96 -0.77 7.22
C GLY A 194 19.81 -0.27 6.04
N SER A 195 20.93 0.38 6.31
CA SER A 195 21.95 0.73 5.30
C SER A 195 23.28 0.06 5.67
N ASP A 196 24.08 0.72 6.49
CA ASP A 196 25.39 0.23 6.90
C ASP A 196 25.27 -0.76 8.07
N ARG A 197 24.19 -0.63 8.85
CA ARG A 197 23.80 -1.53 9.93
C ARG A 197 22.57 -2.33 9.50
N PRO A 198 22.39 -3.54 10.08
CA PRO A 198 21.16 -4.28 9.85
C PRO A 198 19.95 -3.47 10.34
N PRO A 199 18.82 -3.47 9.60
CA PRO A 199 17.60 -2.82 10.04
C PRO A 199 17.10 -3.44 11.35
N VAL A 200 16.50 -2.59 12.18
CA VAL A 200 15.97 -2.94 13.49
C VAL A 200 14.48 -2.65 13.51
N VAL A 201 13.72 -3.60 14.03
CA VAL A 201 12.33 -3.39 14.47
C VAL A 201 12.36 -3.32 15.99
N SER A 202 12.02 -2.17 16.55
CA SER A 202 11.95 -1.97 17.99
C SER A 202 10.52 -1.68 18.45
N PHE A 203 10.17 -2.21 19.61
CA PHE A 203 8.87 -2.05 20.25
C PHE A 203 9.11 -1.44 21.62
N HIS A 204 8.70 -0.19 21.83
CA HIS A 204 8.91 0.52 23.09
C HIS A 204 7.59 0.76 23.79
N ASP A 205 7.45 0.27 25.01
CA ASP A 205 6.35 0.64 25.89
C ASP A 205 6.50 2.12 26.29
N VAL A 206 5.50 2.94 25.96
CA VAL A 206 5.53 4.39 26.20
C VAL A 206 5.62 4.73 27.68
N GLU A 207 5.02 3.92 28.56
CA GLU A 207 4.96 4.18 30.00
C GLU A 207 6.14 3.57 30.74
N ARG A 208 6.53 2.35 30.36
CA ARG A 208 7.59 1.61 31.06
C ARG A 208 8.98 1.91 30.53
N GLY A 209 9.08 2.43 29.30
CA GLY A 209 10.36 2.65 28.62
C GLY A 209 11.12 1.37 28.28
N VAL A 210 10.54 0.20 28.51
CA VAL A 210 11.15 -1.10 28.19
C VAL A 210 10.91 -1.40 26.71
N GLY A 211 12.01 -1.65 26.00
CA GLY A 211 12.01 -1.96 24.58
C GLY A 211 12.32 -3.43 24.29
N GLN A 212 11.72 -4.00 23.23
CA GLN A 212 12.21 -5.22 22.58
C GLN A 212 12.71 -4.88 21.19
N GLU A 213 13.90 -5.37 20.82
CA GLU A 213 14.52 -5.09 19.53
C GLU A 213 14.80 -6.36 18.74
N PHE A 214 14.53 -6.31 17.44
CA PHE A 214 14.74 -7.41 16.51
C PHE A 214 15.58 -6.93 15.33
N LYS A 215 16.78 -7.50 15.17
CA LYS A 215 17.63 -7.26 14.01
C LYS A 215 17.18 -8.16 12.86
N VAL A 216 17.00 -7.56 11.70
CA VAL A 216 16.52 -8.23 10.49
C VAL A 216 17.59 -8.14 9.39
N HIS A 217 17.61 -9.09 8.47
CA HIS A 217 18.46 -9.00 7.28
C HIS A 217 17.74 -8.30 6.13
N GLY A 218 18.45 -7.42 5.42
CA GLY A 218 17.96 -6.71 4.23
C GLY A 218 17.65 -5.24 4.53
N THR A 219 16.64 -4.70 3.86
CA THR A 219 16.16 -3.32 4.06
C THR A 219 14.69 -3.35 4.44
N ILE A 220 14.27 -2.53 5.39
CA ILE A 220 12.85 -2.33 5.74
C ILE A 220 12.36 -1.03 5.11
N PHE A 221 11.29 -1.14 4.32
CA PHE A 221 10.73 0.00 3.59
C PHE A 221 9.52 0.63 4.30
N SER A 222 8.70 -0.18 4.98
CA SER A 222 7.48 0.29 5.63
C SER A 222 6.98 -0.71 6.67
N ALA A 223 6.15 -0.26 7.61
CA ALA A 223 5.39 -1.13 8.48
C ALA A 223 3.99 -0.56 8.73
N ALA A 224 3.04 -1.45 9.02
CA ALA A 224 1.67 -1.12 9.35
C ALA A 224 1.20 -1.92 10.57
N ALA A 225 0.76 -1.21 11.61
CA ALA A 225 0.05 -1.82 12.73
C ALA A 225 -1.39 -2.17 12.33
N ARG A 226 -1.93 -3.26 12.88
CA ARG A 226 -3.33 -3.63 12.66
C ARG A 226 -4.25 -2.55 13.28
N PRO A 227 -5.18 -1.97 12.51
CA PRO A 227 -6.13 -1.01 13.05
C PRO A 227 -6.97 -1.60 14.20
N ALA A 228 -7.12 -0.86 15.30
CA ALA A 228 -7.87 -1.30 16.46
C ALA A 228 -9.39 -1.42 16.20
N ASN A 229 -9.90 -0.70 15.19
CA ASN A 229 -11.31 -0.76 14.78
C ASN A 229 -11.66 -2.01 13.96
N PHE A 230 -10.68 -2.83 13.59
CA PHE A 230 -10.95 -4.09 12.91
C PHE A 230 -11.54 -5.10 13.89
N LEU A 231 -12.84 -5.32 13.76
CA LEU A 231 -13.52 -6.37 14.52
C LEU A 231 -13.10 -7.75 14.00
N PRO A 232 -12.88 -8.73 14.89
CA PRO A 232 -12.74 -10.12 14.47
C PRO A 232 -14.02 -10.56 13.72
N SER A 233 -13.87 -11.40 12.70
CA SER A 233 -14.99 -11.86 11.86
C SER A 233 -16.18 -12.33 12.70
N GLN A 234 -17.41 -11.86 12.37
CA GLN A 234 -18.64 -12.34 13.01
C GLN A 234 -18.69 -13.88 12.96
N GLY A 235 -18.67 -14.52 14.13
CA GLY A 235 -18.53 -15.98 14.29
C GLY A 235 -17.28 -16.43 15.06
N LEU A 236 -16.29 -15.54 15.26
CA LEU A 236 -15.11 -15.76 16.11
C LEU A 236 -15.26 -15.17 17.53
N ILE A 237 -16.50 -15.04 18.04
CA ILE A 237 -16.77 -14.56 19.41
C ILE A 237 -16.22 -15.53 20.49
N ASN A 238 -15.76 -16.73 20.10
CA ASN A 238 -15.32 -17.75 21.05
C ASN A 238 -13.79 -17.93 21.04
N SER A 239 -13.09 -17.02 21.71
CA SER A 239 -12.05 -17.29 22.70
C SER A 239 -11.42 -15.95 23.10
N ALA A 240 -11.29 -15.71 24.41
CA ALA A 240 -10.88 -14.44 25.02
C ALA A 240 -9.46 -13.93 24.65
N ALA A 241 -8.79 -14.51 23.65
CA ALA A 241 -7.37 -14.28 23.33
C ALA A 241 -7.11 -13.45 22.07
N ALA A 242 -8.03 -13.40 21.08
CA ALA A 242 -7.75 -12.72 19.81
C ALA A 242 -7.75 -11.17 19.95
N THR A 243 -8.58 -10.61 20.82
CA THR A 243 -8.69 -9.15 21.00
C THR A 243 -7.49 -8.50 21.70
N VAL A 244 -6.58 -9.29 22.26
CA VAL A 244 -5.40 -8.78 23.03
C VAL A 244 -4.10 -8.91 22.22
N THR A 245 -4.08 -9.72 21.16
CA THR A 245 -2.89 -9.89 20.33
C THR A 245 -2.81 -8.78 19.29
N GLU A 246 -1.84 -7.90 19.46
CA GLU A 246 -1.51 -6.89 18.46
C GLU A 246 -0.57 -7.45 17.41
N HIS A 247 -0.65 -6.89 16.20
CA HIS A 247 0.17 -7.32 15.09
C HIS A 247 0.72 -6.13 14.32
N VAL A 248 1.97 -6.28 13.87
CA VAL A 248 2.64 -5.33 12.99
C VAL A 248 3.18 -6.08 11.79
N ALA A 249 2.72 -5.68 10.60
CA ALA A 249 3.25 -6.20 9.35
C ALA A 249 4.37 -5.28 8.87
N VAL A 250 5.51 -5.86 8.49
CA VAL A 250 6.72 -5.13 8.08
C VAL A 250 7.10 -5.54 6.66
N ALA A 251 7.21 -4.55 5.78
CA ALA A 251 7.64 -4.68 4.39
C ALA A 251 9.16 -4.55 4.28
N GLY A 252 9.81 -5.54 3.66
CA GLY A 252 11.25 -5.48 3.42
C GLY A 252 11.69 -6.06 2.09
N SER A 253 12.99 -5.98 1.83
CA SER A 253 13.62 -6.52 0.63
C SER A 253 13.48 -8.05 0.52
N ASN A 254 13.38 -8.72 1.67
CA ASN A 254 13.34 -10.18 1.77
C ASN A 254 11.91 -10.74 1.99
N GLY A 255 10.88 -9.97 1.63
CA GLY A 255 9.48 -10.35 1.80
C GLY A 255 8.79 -9.55 2.91
N MET A 256 7.72 -10.12 3.47
CA MET A 256 6.94 -9.53 4.55
C MET A 256 7.16 -10.30 5.85
N LEU A 257 7.43 -9.58 6.93
CA LEU A 257 7.49 -10.12 8.30
C LEU A 257 6.19 -9.77 9.02
N LEU A 258 5.74 -10.68 9.89
CA LEU A 258 4.60 -10.44 10.78
C LEU A 258 5.06 -10.58 12.21
N TYR A 259 5.00 -9.46 12.94
CA TYR A 259 5.24 -9.41 14.38
C TYR A 259 3.91 -9.55 15.10
N THR A 260 3.90 -10.33 16.16
CA THR A 260 2.73 -10.58 17.00
C THR A 260 3.12 -10.39 18.45
N CYS A 261 2.31 -9.62 19.18
CA CYS A 261 2.44 -9.51 20.62
C CYS A 261 1.72 -10.68 21.28
N SER A 262 2.43 -11.46 22.09
CA SER A 262 1.83 -12.51 22.90
C SER A 262 0.96 -11.90 24.00
N PRO A 263 0.01 -12.65 24.59
CA PRO A 263 -0.73 -12.20 25.77
C PRO A 263 0.14 -11.85 26.98
N THR A 264 1.40 -12.33 27.02
CA THR A 264 2.36 -11.99 28.07
C THR A 264 3.12 -10.69 27.79
N GLY A 265 2.81 -9.99 26.70
CA GLY A 265 3.48 -8.75 26.28
C GLY A 265 4.80 -8.96 25.53
N ASN A 266 5.14 -10.21 25.17
CA ASN A 266 6.38 -10.50 24.44
C ASN A 266 6.13 -10.52 22.94
N TRP A 267 6.99 -9.83 22.21
CA TRP A 267 6.93 -9.82 20.76
C TRP A 267 7.66 -11.03 20.18
N HIS A 268 7.04 -11.63 19.19
CA HIS A 268 7.66 -12.65 18.35
C HIS A 268 7.36 -12.32 16.90
N PHE A 269 8.21 -12.79 15.98
CA PHE A 269 8.01 -12.55 14.57
C PHE A 269 8.16 -13.83 13.77
N GLU A 270 7.40 -13.88 12.68
CA GLU A 270 7.49 -14.95 11.71
C GLU A 270 7.66 -14.35 10.31
N ARG A 271 8.49 -15.01 9.50
CA ARG A 271 8.59 -14.68 8.08
C ARG A 271 7.43 -15.37 7.35
N LYS A 272 6.41 -14.57 7.01
CA LYS A 272 5.13 -15.07 6.49
C LYS A 272 5.07 -15.21 4.98
N VAL A 273 5.94 -14.50 4.27
CA VAL A 273 6.03 -14.56 2.81
C VAL A 273 7.45 -14.97 2.46
N GLU A 274 7.59 -16.08 1.73
CA GLU A 274 8.86 -16.46 1.10
C GLU A 274 9.45 -15.27 0.34
N PRO A 275 10.79 -15.15 0.22
CA PRO A 275 11.41 -14.03 -0.48
C PRO A 275 10.78 -13.88 -1.86
N THR A 276 9.98 -12.82 -2.00
CA THR A 276 9.35 -12.47 -3.25
C THR A 276 10.46 -12.19 -4.26
N LYS A 277 10.20 -12.41 -5.56
CA LYS A 277 11.18 -12.08 -6.62
C LYS A 277 11.50 -10.58 -6.73
N SER A 278 10.92 -9.76 -5.85
CA SER A 278 10.98 -8.31 -5.84
C SER A 278 10.78 -7.83 -4.40
N ASP A 279 11.43 -6.75 -4.04
CA ASP A 279 11.26 -6.07 -2.75
C ASP A 279 9.79 -5.73 -2.48
N VAL A 280 9.36 -5.90 -1.23
CA VAL A 280 8.06 -5.44 -0.73
C VAL A 280 8.26 -4.03 -0.19
N LEU A 281 7.61 -3.04 -0.82
CA LEU A 281 7.81 -1.62 -0.51
C LEU A 281 6.71 -1.07 0.39
N ALA A 282 5.48 -1.55 0.21
CA ALA A 282 4.30 -1.06 0.91
C ALA A 282 3.53 -2.22 1.53
N VAL A 283 2.96 -2.00 2.71
CA VAL A 283 2.12 -2.97 3.42
C VAL A 283 1.01 -2.22 4.15
N ASP A 284 -0.20 -2.80 4.15
CA ASP A 284 -1.30 -2.30 4.97
C ASP A 284 -2.34 -3.40 5.26
N TRP A 285 -3.07 -3.24 6.36
CA TRP A 285 -4.11 -4.18 6.77
C TRP A 285 -5.41 -3.91 6.02
N GLN A 286 -6.00 -4.96 5.45
CA GLN A 286 -7.28 -4.92 4.73
C GLN A 286 -8.46 -5.40 5.58
N SER A 287 -8.16 -6.28 6.52
CA SER A 287 -9.11 -6.78 7.50
C SER A 287 -8.35 -7.21 8.73
N TYR A 288 -9.07 -7.67 9.74
CA TYR A 288 -8.47 -8.21 10.97
C TYR A 288 -7.44 -9.32 10.71
N SER A 289 -7.56 -10.11 9.63
CA SER A 289 -6.64 -11.22 9.36
C SER A 289 -5.94 -11.14 8.00
N THR A 290 -6.17 -10.07 7.23
CA THR A 290 -5.67 -9.98 5.86
C THR A 290 -4.79 -8.76 5.71
N VAL A 291 -3.59 -8.99 5.19
CA VAL A 291 -2.60 -7.95 4.89
C VAL A 291 -2.45 -7.86 3.39
N ALA A 292 -2.53 -6.65 2.83
CA ALA A 292 -2.13 -6.38 1.47
C ALA A 292 -0.69 -5.85 1.44
N PHE A 293 0.07 -6.26 0.44
CA PHE A 293 1.41 -5.72 0.23
C PHE A 293 1.74 -5.54 -1.23
N GLY A 294 2.53 -4.52 -1.51
CA GLY A 294 2.91 -4.06 -2.84
C GLY A 294 4.41 -4.20 -3.07
N CYS A 295 4.77 -4.70 -4.25
CA CYS A 295 6.15 -4.93 -4.63
C CYS A 295 6.70 -3.83 -5.56
N ARG A 296 8.03 -3.72 -5.63
CA ARG A 296 8.74 -2.84 -6.59
C ARG A 296 8.38 -3.13 -8.06
N ASN A 297 8.02 -4.37 -8.39
CA ASN A 297 7.60 -4.74 -9.74
C ASN A 297 6.09 -4.50 -10.04
N GLY A 298 5.38 -3.78 -9.18
CA GLY A 298 3.95 -3.49 -9.33
C GLY A 298 3.02 -4.63 -8.95
N SER A 299 3.53 -5.79 -8.52
CA SER A 299 2.65 -6.87 -8.05
C SER A 299 2.04 -6.55 -6.70
N VAL A 300 0.72 -6.76 -6.58
CA VAL A 300 -0.01 -6.66 -5.31
C VAL A 300 -0.40 -8.06 -4.85
N TYR A 301 -0.13 -8.35 -3.59
CA TYR A 301 -0.43 -9.62 -2.95
C TYR A 301 -1.36 -9.41 -1.75
N LEU A 302 -2.15 -10.45 -1.45
CA LEU A 302 -2.82 -10.58 -0.16
C LEU A 302 -2.20 -11.75 0.60
N HIS A 303 -2.00 -11.57 1.90
CA HIS A 303 -1.66 -12.61 2.85
C HIS A 303 -2.79 -12.76 3.87
N ASP A 304 -3.30 -13.98 4.05
CA ASP A 304 -4.24 -14.31 5.13
C ASP A 304 -3.46 -14.94 6.28
N ALA A 305 -3.37 -14.20 7.40
CA ALA A 305 -2.63 -14.60 8.59
C ALA A 305 -3.16 -15.89 9.24
N ARG A 306 -4.42 -16.27 8.98
CA ARG A 306 -5.01 -17.52 9.52
C ARG A 306 -4.65 -18.74 8.69
N ALA A 307 -4.60 -18.56 7.37
CA ALA A 307 -4.32 -19.63 6.43
C ALA A 307 -2.82 -19.78 6.15
N ASP A 308 -2.01 -18.82 6.62
CA ASP A 308 -0.58 -18.71 6.35
C ASP A 308 -0.26 -18.70 4.85
N GLY A 309 -1.20 -18.20 4.05
CA GLY A 309 -1.16 -18.25 2.60
C GLY A 309 -1.05 -16.86 2.00
N SER A 310 -0.24 -16.72 0.94
CA SER A 310 -0.19 -15.49 0.14
C SER A 310 -0.51 -15.76 -1.33
N ALA A 311 -1.16 -14.79 -1.98
CA ALA A 311 -1.51 -14.88 -3.39
C ALA A 311 -1.38 -13.52 -4.07
N LYS A 312 -0.82 -13.51 -5.30
CA LYS A 312 -0.85 -12.33 -6.16
C LYS A 312 -2.28 -12.11 -6.66
N ILE A 313 -2.83 -10.94 -6.39
CA ILE A 313 -4.22 -10.58 -6.73
C ILE A 313 -4.33 -9.57 -7.88
N LEU A 314 -3.41 -8.60 -7.95
CA LEU A 314 -3.43 -7.51 -8.92
C LEU A 314 -2.01 -7.19 -9.41
N THR A 315 -1.93 -6.46 -10.51
CA THR A 315 -0.69 -5.85 -11.01
C THR A 315 -0.94 -4.37 -11.28
N HIS A 316 -0.27 -3.52 -10.51
CA HIS A 316 -0.13 -2.10 -10.74
C HIS A 316 0.96 -1.85 -11.82
N PRO A 317 0.86 -0.81 -12.65
CA PRO A 317 1.83 -0.56 -13.72
C PRO A 317 3.27 -0.35 -13.26
N TYR A 318 3.45 0.28 -12.10
CA TYR A 318 4.76 0.75 -11.64
C TYR A 318 5.10 0.27 -10.23
N ALA A 319 6.27 0.66 -9.73
CA ALA A 319 6.67 0.36 -8.36
C ALA A 319 5.68 0.99 -7.37
N ILE A 320 5.19 0.18 -6.43
CA ILE A 320 4.18 0.60 -5.47
C ILE A 320 4.88 1.29 -4.29
N SER A 321 4.53 2.55 -4.04
CA SER A 321 5.02 3.33 -2.89
C SER A 321 4.13 3.15 -1.66
N LYS A 322 2.81 3.14 -1.84
CA LYS A 322 1.83 3.02 -0.75
C LYS A 322 0.63 2.18 -1.15
N ILE A 323 0.06 1.47 -0.18
CA ILE A 323 -1.23 0.79 -0.28
C ILE A 323 -2.06 1.20 0.92
N LYS A 324 -3.34 1.50 0.70
CA LYS A 324 -4.32 1.74 1.75
C LYS A 324 -5.62 1.00 1.48
N LEU A 325 -6.29 0.56 2.55
CA LEU A 325 -7.69 0.16 2.48
C LEU A 325 -8.55 1.34 2.02
N ALA A 326 -9.49 1.10 1.10
CA ALA A 326 -10.46 2.09 0.63
C ALA A 326 -11.70 2.13 1.54
N ASP A 327 -12.90 2.04 0.98
CA ASP A 327 -14.19 1.99 1.68
C ASP A 327 -14.64 0.57 2.03
N ASP A 328 -14.36 -0.43 1.18
CA ASP A 328 -14.67 -1.84 1.41
C ASP A 328 -13.38 -2.67 1.49
N PRO A 329 -13.34 -3.75 2.30
CA PRO A 329 -12.20 -4.70 2.35
C PRO A 329 -11.81 -5.33 1.00
N THR A 330 -12.66 -5.27 -0.03
CA THR A 330 -12.32 -5.71 -1.39
C THR A 330 -11.64 -4.63 -2.22
N ARG A 331 -11.43 -3.42 -1.70
CA ARG A 331 -10.90 -2.30 -2.47
C ARG A 331 -9.65 -1.71 -1.87
N LEU A 332 -8.71 -1.43 -2.77
CA LEU A 332 -7.37 -0.99 -2.45
C LEU A 332 -7.09 0.30 -3.18
N ILE A 333 -6.61 1.31 -2.45
CA ILE A 333 -5.95 2.45 -3.06
C ILE A 333 -4.46 2.12 -3.13
N VAL A 334 -3.91 2.20 -4.33
CA VAL A 334 -2.50 1.89 -4.61
C VAL A 334 -1.87 3.12 -5.25
N SER A 335 -0.88 3.68 -4.56
CA SER A 335 0.01 4.71 -5.09
C SER A 335 1.28 4.05 -5.60
N GLY A 336 1.70 4.44 -6.79
CA GLY A 336 2.98 4.11 -7.36
C GLY A 336 3.70 5.35 -7.88
N VAL A 337 4.88 5.10 -8.42
CA VAL A 337 5.66 6.11 -9.14
C VAL A 337 5.04 6.39 -10.52
N HIS A 338 5.52 7.42 -11.22
CA HIS A 338 4.95 7.88 -12.49
C HIS A 338 3.47 8.25 -12.39
N ASP A 339 3.13 9.11 -11.43
CA ASP A 339 1.82 9.76 -11.33
C ASP A 339 0.65 8.75 -11.31
N SER A 340 0.88 7.57 -10.72
CA SER A 340 -0.06 6.45 -10.75
C SER A 340 -0.72 6.25 -9.39
N LEU A 341 -1.92 6.81 -9.24
CA LEU A 341 -2.75 6.64 -8.04
C LEU A 341 -4.10 6.06 -8.44
N PHE A 342 -4.34 4.81 -8.05
CA PHE A 342 -5.50 4.05 -8.52
C PHE A 342 -6.28 3.41 -7.39
N LEU A 343 -7.61 3.38 -7.56
CA LEU A 343 -8.51 2.51 -6.82
C LEU A 343 -8.66 1.20 -7.58
N TYR A 344 -8.40 0.07 -6.94
CA TYR A 344 -8.67 -1.26 -7.46
C TYR A 344 -9.76 -1.95 -6.65
N ASP A 345 -10.55 -2.79 -7.31
CA ASP A 345 -11.37 -3.81 -6.65
C ASP A 345 -10.76 -5.18 -6.93
N ILE A 346 -10.41 -5.92 -5.88
CA ILE A 346 -9.74 -7.23 -5.98
C ILE A 346 -10.60 -8.27 -6.70
N ARG A 347 -11.92 -8.08 -6.76
CA ARG A 347 -12.86 -8.96 -7.48
C ARG A 347 -12.85 -8.68 -8.98
N SER A 348 -12.59 -7.43 -9.37
CA SER A 348 -12.64 -6.96 -10.75
C SER A 348 -11.23 -6.81 -11.36
N ALA A 349 -10.35 -7.77 -11.10
CA ALA A 349 -8.99 -7.78 -11.64
C ALA A 349 -8.90 -7.92 -13.18
N ARG A 350 -10.03 -7.92 -13.91
CA ARG A 350 -10.10 -8.31 -15.33
C ARG A 350 -9.90 -7.12 -16.28
N LEU A 351 -9.28 -7.46 -17.40
CA LEU A 351 -9.16 -6.64 -18.61
C LEU A 351 -10.54 -6.55 -19.28
N THR A 352 -11.26 -5.47 -19.04
CA THR A 352 -12.44 -5.10 -19.84
C THR A 352 -11.99 -4.58 -21.22
N PRO A 353 -12.81 -4.72 -22.28
CA PRO A 353 -12.51 -4.17 -23.61
C PRO A 353 -12.30 -2.65 -23.57
N SER A 354 -13.04 -1.97 -22.68
CA SER A 354 -12.76 -0.60 -22.25
C SER A 354 -11.64 -0.63 -21.21
N SER A 355 -10.39 -0.53 -21.67
CA SER A 355 -9.20 -0.45 -20.82
C SER A 355 -8.93 1.00 -20.43
N HIS A 356 -8.70 1.28 -19.15
CA HIS A 356 -8.22 2.57 -18.65
C HIS A 356 -6.91 2.99 -19.32
N TYR A 357 -6.00 2.02 -19.50
CA TYR A 357 -4.72 2.22 -20.17
C TYR A 357 -4.92 2.28 -21.69
N THR A 358 -5.40 3.43 -22.14
CA THR A 358 -5.53 3.78 -23.56
C THR A 358 -4.24 4.39 -24.08
N GLU A 359 -4.10 4.53 -25.39
CA GLU A 359 -2.98 5.28 -25.97
C GLU A 359 -2.93 6.71 -25.40
N LYS A 360 -4.09 7.37 -25.31
CA LYS A 360 -4.25 8.70 -24.71
C LYS A 360 -3.68 8.79 -23.28
N TYR A 361 -3.94 7.78 -22.44
CA TYR A 361 -3.36 7.73 -21.09
C TYR A 361 -1.82 7.81 -21.13
N PHE A 362 -1.18 7.05 -22.02
CA PHE A 362 0.28 7.09 -22.15
C PHE A 362 0.81 8.36 -22.82
N GLU A 363 0.00 9.04 -23.63
CA GLU A 363 0.33 10.36 -24.17
C GLU A 363 0.36 11.43 -23.08
N GLU A 364 -0.60 11.38 -22.16
CA GLU A 364 -0.65 12.28 -21.00
C GLU A 364 0.54 12.04 -20.06
N GLN A 365 0.88 10.78 -19.78
CA GLN A 365 2.02 10.44 -18.91
C GLN A 365 3.40 10.69 -19.56
N PHE A 366 3.52 10.47 -20.86
CA PHE A 366 4.79 10.61 -21.58
C PHE A 366 4.62 11.54 -22.77
N PRO A 367 4.43 12.86 -22.57
CA PRO A 367 4.07 13.79 -23.64
C PRO A 367 5.20 14.02 -24.67
N ARG A 368 6.45 13.70 -24.31
CA ARG A 368 7.61 13.97 -25.16
C ARG A 368 7.67 13.05 -26.37
N LYS A 369 8.01 13.60 -27.54
CA LYS A 369 8.06 12.87 -28.83
C LYS A 369 9.04 11.69 -28.83
N TRP A 370 10.15 11.76 -28.09
CA TRP A 370 11.13 10.67 -28.03
C TRP A 370 10.63 9.44 -27.23
N ASP A 371 9.60 9.60 -26.39
CA ASP A 371 8.96 8.49 -25.71
C ASP A 371 7.91 7.78 -26.57
N ALA A 372 7.60 8.28 -27.78
CA ALA A 372 6.63 7.68 -28.69
C ALA A 372 6.95 6.21 -29.03
N ALA A 373 8.22 5.82 -29.05
CA ALA A 373 8.62 4.43 -29.28
C ALA A 373 8.31 3.50 -28.08
N LYS A 374 8.19 4.05 -26.87
CA LYS A 374 7.87 3.28 -25.64
C LYS A 374 6.36 3.06 -25.49
N ARG A 375 5.52 4.00 -25.95
CA ARG A 375 4.06 3.95 -25.76
C ARG A 375 3.40 2.67 -26.32
N PRO A 376 3.73 2.17 -27.53
CA PRO A 376 3.16 0.92 -28.04
C PRO A 376 3.53 -0.30 -27.19
N ARG A 377 4.75 -0.32 -26.64
CA ARG A 377 5.21 -1.41 -25.76
C ARG A 377 4.46 -1.39 -24.43
N LEU A 378 4.33 -0.22 -23.82
CA LEU A 378 3.57 -0.06 -22.57
C LEU A 378 2.08 -0.37 -22.77
N ASN A 379 1.48 0.06 -23.87
CA ASN A 379 0.10 -0.27 -24.20
C ASN A 379 -0.08 -1.79 -24.38
N TYR A 380 0.87 -2.45 -25.04
CA TYR A 380 0.87 -3.92 -25.12
C TYR A 380 0.99 -4.55 -23.73
N GLU A 381 1.96 -4.15 -22.91
CA GLU A 381 2.14 -4.67 -21.56
C GLU A 381 0.90 -4.45 -20.68
N ALA A 382 0.30 -3.26 -20.73
CA ALA A 382 -0.89 -2.91 -19.99
C ALA A 382 -2.07 -3.82 -20.32
N ARG A 383 -2.27 -4.10 -21.61
CA ARG A 383 -3.34 -5.00 -22.10
C ARG A 383 -3.21 -6.43 -21.61
N TRP A 384 -2.01 -6.89 -21.26
CA TRP A 384 -1.77 -8.29 -20.91
C TRP A 384 -1.45 -8.51 -19.44
N SER A 385 -0.86 -7.53 -18.77
CA SER A 385 -0.22 -7.73 -17.48
C SER A 385 -0.77 -6.87 -16.35
N TRP A 386 -1.40 -5.73 -16.66
CA TRP A 386 -1.88 -4.77 -15.66
C TRP A 386 -3.36 -4.99 -15.33
N SER A 387 -3.69 -4.83 -14.06
CA SER A 387 -5.07 -4.85 -13.57
C SER A 387 -5.75 -3.53 -13.91
N GLN A 388 -7.04 -3.60 -14.25
CA GLN A 388 -7.84 -2.41 -14.55
C GLN A 388 -8.22 -1.69 -13.26
N PRO A 389 -7.93 -0.39 -13.14
CA PRO A 389 -8.38 0.40 -12.01
C PRO A 389 -9.87 0.71 -12.16
N VAL A 390 -10.56 0.83 -11.03
CA VAL A 390 -11.93 1.33 -10.93
C VAL A 390 -11.93 2.84 -11.12
N LEU A 391 -11.00 3.53 -10.46
CA LEU A 391 -10.81 4.98 -10.55
C LEU A 391 -9.33 5.33 -10.59
N SER A 392 -9.05 6.47 -11.22
CA SER A 392 -7.75 7.12 -11.20
C SER A 392 -7.85 8.48 -10.53
N PHE A 393 -6.85 8.80 -9.73
CA PHE A 393 -6.74 10.07 -9.03
C PHE A 393 -5.56 10.83 -9.58
N SER A 394 -5.70 12.15 -9.73
CA SER A 394 -4.60 12.99 -10.16
C SER A 394 -3.56 13.08 -9.03
N GLN A 395 -2.35 12.60 -9.25
CA GLN A 395 -1.22 12.76 -8.34
C GLN A 395 0.02 13.09 -9.15
N HIS A 396 0.86 13.99 -8.64
CA HIS A 396 2.20 14.24 -9.15
C HIS A 396 3.22 13.55 -8.25
N ASN A 397 3.65 12.37 -8.67
CA ASN A 397 4.72 11.58 -8.10
C ASN A 397 5.55 10.95 -9.23
N PRO A 398 6.55 11.66 -9.79
CA PRO A 398 7.30 11.15 -10.92
C PRO A 398 8.17 9.94 -10.54
N SER A 399 8.68 9.85 -9.31
CA SER A 399 9.65 8.82 -8.91
C SER A 399 9.83 8.60 -7.41
N ASP A 400 9.07 9.26 -6.54
CA ASP A 400 9.29 9.24 -5.10
C ASP A 400 8.54 8.09 -4.42
N LEU A 401 9.23 7.32 -3.59
CA LEU A 401 8.66 6.22 -2.81
C LEU A 401 8.23 6.66 -1.41
N GLU A 402 8.68 7.83 -0.94
CA GLU A 402 8.44 8.31 0.41
C GLU A 402 7.15 9.14 0.54
N LEU A 403 6.56 9.59 -0.58
CA LEU A 403 5.29 10.32 -0.56
C LEU A 403 4.17 9.43 0.00
N ASP A 404 3.33 10.03 0.84
CA ASP A 404 2.29 9.32 1.57
C ASP A 404 0.90 9.57 1.03
N ILE A 405 -0.02 8.68 1.41
CA ILE A 405 -1.44 8.81 1.15
C ILE A 405 -2.22 8.49 2.42
N ALA A 406 -3.32 9.20 2.64
CA ALA A 406 -4.26 8.95 3.72
C ALA A 406 -5.66 8.74 3.15
N VAL A 407 -6.40 7.80 3.73
CA VAL A 407 -7.77 7.48 3.33
C VAL A 407 -8.66 7.66 4.54
N HIS A 408 -9.81 8.31 4.34
CA HIS A 408 -10.90 8.35 5.31
C HIS A 408 -12.11 7.60 4.74
N PRO A 409 -12.22 6.28 5.00
CA PRO A 409 -13.21 5.40 4.36
C PRO A 409 -14.64 5.91 4.50
N ARG A 410 -15.03 6.34 5.71
CA ARG A 410 -16.39 6.76 6.06
C ARG A 410 -16.85 8.03 5.31
N LEU A 411 -15.92 8.92 4.98
CA LEU A 411 -16.22 10.19 4.29
C LEU A 411 -15.86 10.14 2.81
N GLY A 412 -15.33 9.02 2.34
CA GLY A 412 -14.93 8.87 0.96
C GLY A 412 -13.77 9.80 0.55
N LEU A 413 -12.83 10.10 1.45
CA LEU A 413 -11.73 11.03 1.17
C LEU A 413 -10.40 10.30 0.99
N LEU A 414 -9.63 10.76 0.01
CA LEU A 414 -8.25 10.35 -0.23
C LEU A 414 -7.37 11.60 -0.30
N ALA A 415 -6.48 11.78 0.67
CA ALA A 415 -5.43 12.78 0.61
C ALA A 415 -4.17 12.13 0.04
N ALA A 416 -3.56 12.77 -0.95
CA ALA A 416 -2.31 12.34 -1.55
C ALA A 416 -1.31 13.48 -1.55
N SER A 417 -0.11 13.23 -1.04
CA SER A 417 0.96 14.20 -1.18
C SER A 417 1.48 14.26 -2.61
N GLN A 418 1.91 15.46 -2.97
CA GLN A 418 2.50 15.77 -4.27
C GLN A 418 4.01 15.97 -4.09
N ASP A 419 4.78 15.65 -5.13
CA ASP A 419 6.21 15.96 -5.16
C ASP A 419 6.41 17.48 -5.05
N SER A 420 7.34 17.92 -4.19
CA SER A 420 7.61 19.35 -3.96
C SER A 420 8.18 20.05 -5.18
N ARG A 421 8.72 19.29 -6.15
CA ARG A 421 9.17 19.79 -7.46
C ARG A 421 8.01 20.11 -8.42
N ASN A 422 6.78 19.91 -7.99
CA ASN A 422 5.59 20.22 -8.78
C ASN A 422 5.56 21.72 -9.13
N ALA A 423 5.50 22.02 -10.43
CA ALA A 423 5.42 23.40 -10.93
C ALA A 423 4.15 24.14 -10.47
N PHE A 424 3.10 23.41 -10.05
CA PHE A 424 1.84 23.98 -9.62
C PHE A 424 1.82 24.44 -8.15
N GLY A 425 2.85 24.11 -7.35
CA GLY A 425 2.92 24.51 -5.94
C GLY A 425 1.91 23.80 -5.02
N VAL A 426 1.12 22.85 -5.52
CA VAL A 426 0.18 22.06 -4.71
C VAL A 426 0.96 21.04 -3.88
N GLY A 427 0.82 21.06 -2.56
CA GLY A 427 1.47 20.11 -1.65
C GLY A 427 0.63 18.87 -1.37
N ILE A 428 -0.67 19.06 -1.13
CA ILE A 428 -1.61 17.96 -0.87
C ILE A 428 -2.84 18.13 -1.76
N ARG A 429 -3.27 17.03 -2.36
CA ARG A 429 -4.53 16.96 -3.09
C ARG A 429 -5.47 15.99 -2.41
N VAL A 430 -6.68 16.45 -2.12
CA VAL A 430 -7.73 15.62 -1.53
C VAL A 430 -8.80 15.34 -2.59
N SER A 431 -9.07 14.06 -2.81
CA SER A 431 -9.99 13.56 -3.83
C SER A 431 -11.11 12.73 -3.21
N ASN A 432 -12.24 12.67 -3.90
CA ASN A 432 -13.37 11.81 -3.55
C ASN A 432 -13.13 10.40 -4.10
N ILE A 433 -13.08 9.40 -3.21
CA ILE A 433 -12.78 8.00 -3.59
C ILE A 433 -13.90 7.33 -4.39
N TRP A 434 -15.10 7.89 -4.42
CA TRP A 434 -16.23 7.35 -5.17
C TRP A 434 -16.35 7.93 -6.58
N THR A 435 -15.87 9.15 -6.79
CA THR A 435 -15.95 9.83 -8.10
C THR A 435 -14.60 9.99 -8.79
N GLY A 436 -13.49 9.86 -8.05
CA GLY A 436 -12.14 10.16 -8.55
C GLY A 436 -11.84 11.66 -8.66
N GLN A 437 -12.82 12.53 -8.41
CA GLN A 437 -12.66 13.97 -8.58
C GLN A 437 -11.90 14.59 -7.43
N THR A 438 -11.05 15.56 -7.76
CA THR A 438 -10.39 16.41 -6.77
C THR A 438 -11.39 17.31 -6.10
N VAL A 439 -11.39 17.28 -4.77
CA VAL A 439 -12.29 18.07 -3.92
C VAL A 439 -11.58 19.30 -3.38
N LYS A 440 -10.31 19.15 -3.00
CA LYS A 440 -9.53 20.22 -2.37
C LYS A 440 -8.06 20.11 -2.76
N GLU A 441 -7.43 21.25 -2.99
CA GLU A 441 -5.98 21.38 -3.11
C GLU A 441 -5.48 22.29 -1.98
N ILE A 442 -4.35 21.89 -1.40
CA ILE A 442 -3.66 22.61 -0.34
C ILE A 442 -2.30 23.02 -0.89
N ASP A 443 -2.16 24.32 -1.12
CA ASP A 443 -0.96 24.90 -1.71
C ASP A 443 0.17 24.98 -0.71
N MET A 444 1.35 24.56 -1.16
CA MET A 444 2.59 24.65 -0.42
C MET A 444 3.27 25.96 -0.78
N LYS A 445 2.91 27.03 -0.04
CA LYS A 445 3.56 28.33 -0.21
C LYS A 445 5.02 28.22 0.27
N PRO A 446 6.02 28.62 -0.55
CA PRO A 446 7.40 28.70 -0.08
C PRO A 446 7.47 29.71 1.06
N ASN A 447 8.24 29.39 2.10
CA ASN A 447 8.37 30.28 3.25
C ASN A 447 9.15 31.54 2.80
N ASN A 448 8.52 32.71 2.87
CA ASN A 448 9.00 33.96 2.26
C ASN A 448 10.40 34.43 2.68
N SER A 449 11.03 33.82 3.68
CA SER A 449 12.28 34.28 4.26
C SER A 449 13.54 33.58 3.74
N GLU A 450 13.47 32.37 3.17
CA GLU A 450 14.64 31.66 2.65
C GLU A 450 14.24 30.73 1.49
N TRP A 451 15.03 30.72 0.41
CA TRP A 451 14.89 29.84 -0.77
C TRP A 451 15.17 28.35 -0.46
N LYS A 452 14.63 27.83 0.64
CA LYS A 452 14.71 26.40 0.96
C LYS A 452 13.68 25.66 0.14
N GLU A 453 14.11 24.60 -0.53
CA GLU A 453 13.21 23.72 -1.27
C GLU A 453 12.13 23.17 -0.32
N PRO A 454 10.87 23.14 -0.74
CA PRO A 454 9.80 22.60 0.07
C PRO A 454 10.08 21.15 0.45
N GLU A 455 9.94 20.83 1.74
CA GLU A 455 10.17 19.48 2.22
C GLU A 455 9.08 18.50 1.77
N LYS A 456 9.49 17.28 1.43
CA LYS A 456 8.58 16.20 1.04
C LYS A 456 7.60 15.85 2.14
N ILE A 457 6.33 15.69 1.78
CA ILE A 457 5.27 15.27 2.68
C ILE A 457 5.24 13.74 2.74
N ARG A 458 5.84 13.19 3.80
CA ARG A 458 6.07 11.76 4.02
C ARG A 458 5.07 11.06 4.93
N SER A 459 4.21 11.83 5.59
CA SER A 459 3.18 11.30 6.47
C SER A 459 1.92 12.14 6.36
N LEU A 460 0.81 11.47 6.08
CA LEU A 460 -0.54 12.01 6.05
C LEU A 460 -1.45 11.14 6.90
N LYS A 461 -2.30 11.77 7.73
CA LYS A 461 -3.31 11.06 8.51
C LYS A 461 -4.60 11.86 8.58
N PHE A 462 -5.73 11.19 8.43
CA PHE A 462 -7.01 11.75 8.84
C PHE A 462 -7.28 11.39 10.30
N VAL A 463 -7.73 12.36 11.08
CA VAL A 463 -8.07 12.20 12.50
C VAL A 463 -9.52 12.63 12.69
N ASP A 464 -10.36 11.74 13.23
CA ASP A 464 -11.73 12.07 13.62
C ASP A 464 -11.70 12.96 14.88
N THR A 465 -12.49 14.03 14.92
CA THR A 465 -12.60 14.88 16.12
C THR A 465 -13.51 14.22 17.15
N GLU A 466 -12.94 13.84 18.31
CA GLU A 466 -13.67 13.13 19.38
C GLU A 466 -14.76 13.95 20.09
N ASN A 467 -14.80 15.27 19.91
CA ASN A 467 -15.60 16.20 20.72
C ASN A 467 -17.08 16.34 20.31
N GLY A 468 -17.70 15.30 19.73
CA GLY A 468 -19.12 15.31 19.35
C GLY A 468 -19.49 16.29 18.23
N LYS A 469 -18.51 16.99 17.65
CA LYS A 469 -18.64 17.68 16.37
C LYS A 469 -18.21 16.70 15.29
N GLU A 470 -19.08 16.42 14.33
CA GLU A 470 -18.78 15.59 13.17
C GLU A 470 -17.79 16.31 12.25
N GLY A 471 -16.51 16.29 12.63
CA GLY A 471 -15.41 16.90 11.90
C GLY A 471 -14.32 15.87 11.58
N VAL A 472 -13.59 16.14 10.50
CA VAL A 472 -12.38 15.40 10.14
C VAL A 472 -11.24 16.41 10.02
N GLU A 473 -10.11 16.07 10.61
CA GLU A 473 -8.90 16.86 10.49
C GLU A 473 -7.90 16.10 9.61
N LEU A 474 -7.19 16.83 8.76
CA LEU A 474 -6.06 16.29 8.01
C LEU A 474 -4.77 16.75 8.67
N TRP A 475 -3.92 15.79 9.01
CA TRP A 475 -2.64 16.02 9.64
C TRP A 475 -1.53 15.62 8.67
N SER A 476 -0.46 16.42 8.60
CA SER A 476 0.62 16.25 7.63
C SER A 476 1.97 16.64 8.20
N CYS A 477 3.05 15.99 7.75
CA CYS A 477 4.36 16.65 7.79
C CYS A 477 4.33 17.83 6.82
N TRP A 478 4.73 19.03 7.25
CA TRP A 478 4.65 20.24 6.44
C TRP A 478 5.82 21.18 6.77
N ASN A 479 6.68 21.46 5.79
CA ASN A 479 7.86 22.32 5.95
C ASN A 479 8.71 21.96 7.19
N GLY A 480 8.99 20.67 7.41
CA GLY A 480 9.76 20.18 8.56
C GLY A 480 8.99 20.10 9.88
N THR A 481 7.74 20.55 9.92
CA THR A 481 6.88 20.51 11.11
C THR A 481 5.71 19.53 10.93
N ILE A 482 4.80 19.46 11.91
CA ILE A 482 3.50 18.81 11.76
C ILE A 482 2.44 19.90 11.65
N ALA A 483 1.70 19.86 10.54
CA ALA A 483 0.58 20.75 10.27
C ALA A 483 -0.77 20.04 10.46
N GLN A 484 -1.73 20.80 10.96
CA GLN A 484 -3.13 20.39 11.09
C GLN A 484 -3.99 21.27 10.16
N PHE A 485 -4.89 20.64 9.42
CA PHE A 485 -5.90 21.29 8.58
C PHE A 485 -7.27 20.89 9.09
N THR A 486 -7.99 21.86 9.67
CA THR A 486 -9.29 21.66 10.29
C THR A 486 -10.41 22.20 9.41
N SER A 487 -11.52 21.47 9.36
CA SER A 487 -12.82 21.89 8.80
C SER A 487 -13.41 23.08 9.54
#